data_AF-A0A804IYB9-F1
#
_entry.id   AF-A0A804IYB9-F1
#
_cell.length_a   1.000
_cell.length_b   1.000
_cell.length_c   1.000
_cell.angle_alpha   90.00
_cell.angle_beta   90.00
_cell.angle_gamma   90.00
#
_symmetry.space_group_name_H-M   'P 1'
#
loop_
_entity.id
_entity.type
_entity.pdbx_description
1 polymer ?
#
loop_
_entity_poly.entity_id
_entity_poly.type
_entity_poly.pdbx_seq_one_letter_code
_entity_poly.pdbx_strand_id
1 'polypeptide(L)' 'MASMVDPRLVLSVASLLLVLLLPLPAADVECCKKGADYPVKVGGVDISPDSIARGKSATFTISANTAMKYQKGSW' A
#
# COMPACT_ATOMS: atom_id res chain seq x y z
N MET A 1 -39.74 17.93 16.33
CA MET A 1 -38.59 18.86 16.25
C MET A 1 -37.81 18.48 15.01
N ALA A 2 -38.00 19.19 13.89
CA ALA A 2 -37.20 18.98 12.70
C ALA A 2 -35.88 19.72 12.92
N SER A 3 -34.81 18.97 13.20
CA SER A 3 -33.47 19.56 13.32
C SER A 3 -33.06 20.05 11.93
N MET A 4 -33.02 21.37 11.77
CA MET A 4 -32.58 22.01 10.54
C MET A 4 -31.06 21.87 10.47
N VAL A 5 -30.61 20.75 9.90
CA VAL A 5 -29.19 20.56 9.61
C VAL A 5 -28.83 21.48 8.45
N ASP A 6 -27.92 22.42 8.72
CA ASP A 6 -27.49 23.38 7.72
C ASP A 6 -26.87 22.63 6.51
N PRO A 7 -27.32 22.90 5.27
CA PRO A 7 -26.83 22.19 4.09
C PRO A 7 -25.33 22.36 3.86
N ARG A 8 -24.74 23.49 4.30
CA ARG A 8 -23.30 23.75 4.18
C ARG A 8 -22.54 22.90 5.18
N LEU A 9 -23.04 22.76 6.40
CA LEU A 9 -22.46 21.86 7.41
C LEU A 9 -22.46 20.40 6.92
N VAL A 10 -23.58 19.94 6.34
CA VAL A 10 -23.68 18.59 5.77
C VAL A 10 -22.66 18.38 4.64
N LEU A 11 -22.54 19.36 3.74
CA LEU A 11 -21.59 19.28 2.62
C LEU A 11 -20.14 19.27 3.10
N SER A 12 -19.80 20.10 4.10
CA SER A 12 -18.47 20.13 4.71
C SER A 12 -18.09 18.83 5.39
N VAL A 13 -19.01 18.23 6.17
CA VAL A 13 -18.78 16.94 6.84
C VAL A 13 -18.62 15.82 5.81
N ALA A 14 -19.45 15.79 4.76
CA ALA A 14 -19.35 14.82 3.68
C ALA A 14 -18.00 14.93 2.93
N SER A 15 -17.55 16.16 2.66
CA SER A 15 -16.25 16.40 2.02
C SER A 15 -15.08 15.93 2.88
N LEU A 16 -15.13 16.14 4.20
CA LEU A 16 -14.08 15.70 5.12
C LEU A 16 -14.01 14.17 5.21
N LEU A 17 -15.16 13.51 5.26
CA LEU A 17 -15.27 12.04 5.21
C LEU A 17 -14.70 11.47 3.91
N LEU A 18 -14.95 12.13 2.77
CA LEU A 18 -14.42 11.71 1.48
C LEU A 18 -12.89 11.79 1.42
N VAL A 19 -12.29 12.82 2.03
CA VAL A 19 -10.83 12.96 2.11
C VAL A 19 -10.21 11.88 2.99
N LEU A 20 -10.87 11.47 4.08
CA LEU A 20 -10.37 10.41 4.97
C LEU A 20 -10.38 9.02 4.31
N LEU A 21 -11.20 8.84 3.28
CA LEU A 21 -11.28 7.61 2.48
C LEU A 21 -10.24 7.55 1.36
N LEU A 22 -9.48 8.63 1.12
CA LEU A 22 -8.43 8.62 0.10
C LEU A 22 -7.31 7.66 0.53
N PRO A 23 -6.91 6.70 -0.32
CA PRO A 23 -5.80 5.81 -0.02
C PRO A 23 -4.51 6.62 0.12
N LEU A 24 -3.73 6.32 1.17
CA LEU A 24 -2.39 6.88 1.34
C LEU A 24 -1.49 6.39 0.18
N PRO A 25 -0.58 7.24 -0.34
CA PRO A 25 0.39 6.80 -1.33
C PRO A 25 1.24 5.66 -0.75
N ALA A 26 1.01 4.44 -1.22
CA ALA A 26 1.81 3.28 -0.88
C ALA A 26 3.20 3.39 -1.53
N ALA A 27 4.22 2.85 -0.87
CA ALA A 27 5.53 2.72 -1.48
C ALA A 27 5.42 1.82 -2.72
N ASP A 28 5.69 2.39 -3.90
CA ASP A 28 5.70 1.64 -5.14
C ASP A 28 7.02 0.89 -5.27
N VAL A 29 6.94 -0.44 -5.42
CA VAL A 29 8.11 -1.31 -5.57
C VAL A 29 8.00 -2.00 -6.93
N GLU A 30 8.97 -1.73 -7.80
CA GLU A 30 8.97 -2.27 -9.16
C GLU A 30 10.21 -3.12 -9.44
N CYS A 31 10.03 -4.18 -10.22
CA CYS A 31 11.16 -4.97 -10.71
C CYS A 31 11.97 -4.16 -11.73
N CYS A 32 13.30 -4.13 -11.57
CA CYS A 32 14.19 -3.31 -12.40
C CYS A 32 14.01 -3.53 -13.91
N LYS A 33 13.73 -4.77 -14.34
CA LYS A 33 13.46 -5.10 -15.73
C LYS A 33 11.97 -5.37 -15.92
N LYS A 34 11.23 -4.31 -16.29
CA LYS A 34 9.81 -4.42 -16.64
C LYS A 34 9.63 -5.47 -17.75
N GLY A 35 8.62 -6.32 -17.60
CA GLY A 35 8.28 -7.36 -18.57
C GLY A 35 9.20 -8.58 -18.58
N ALA A 36 10.24 -8.64 -17.74
CA ALA A 36 11.03 -9.85 -17.60
C ALA A 36 10.23 -10.95 -16.87
N ASP A 37 10.34 -12.17 -17.37
CA ASP A 37 9.69 -13.31 -16.76
C ASP A 37 10.50 -13.85 -15.57
N TYR A 38 10.43 -13.14 -14.44
CA TYR A 38 10.99 -13.64 -13.20
C TYR A 38 10.20 -14.85 -12.70
N PRO A 39 10.87 -15.90 -12.21
CA PRO A 39 10.20 -17.10 -11.67
C PRO A 39 9.41 -16.82 -10.39
N VAL A 40 9.70 -15.69 -9.72
CA VAL A 40 8.96 -15.17 -8.57
C VAL A 40 8.23 -13.90 -9.02
N LYS A 41 6.92 -13.84 -8.78
CA LYS A 41 6.10 -12.64 -8.97
C LYS A 41 5.80 -12.02 -7.62
N VAL A 42 6.14 -10.74 -7.48
CA VAL A 42 5.81 -9.94 -6.29
C VAL A 42 4.45 -9.29 -6.54
N GLY A 43 3.49 -9.56 -5.66
CA GLY A 43 2.15 -8.98 -5.69
C GLY A 43 2.05 -7.65 -4.93
N GLY A 44 3.01 -7.36 -4.06
CA GLY A 44 3.09 -6.10 -3.32
C GLY A 44 4.08 -6.17 -2.17
N VAL A 45 4.46 -4.99 -1.67
CA VAL A 45 5.27 -4.81 -0.47
C VAL A 45 4.56 -3.82 0.44
N ASP A 46 4.27 -4.25 1.66
CA ASP A 46 3.81 -3.37 2.73
C ASP A 46 5.01 -2.97 3.59
N ILE A 47 5.15 -1.69 3.86
CA ILE A 47 6.31 -1.12 4.56
C ILE A 47 5.81 -0.40 5.80
N SER A 48 6.35 -0.76 6.96
CA SER A 48 6.03 -0.12 8.22
C SER A 48 7.28 0.33 8.97
N PRO A 49 7.38 1.57 9.44
CA PRO A 49 6.44 2.68 9.20
C PRO A 49 6.59 3.26 7.78
N ASP A 50 5.60 4.02 7.31
CA ASP A 50 5.60 4.66 5.98
C ASP A 50 6.79 5.61 5.76
N SER A 51 7.32 6.19 6.86
CA SER A 51 8.53 7.01 6.84
C SER A 51 9.68 6.27 7.52
N ILE A 52 10.59 5.73 6.69
CA ILE A 52 11.77 5.03 7.20
C ILE A 52 12.82 6.04 7.66
N ALA A 53 13.08 6.06 8.96
CA ALA A 53 14.15 6.82 9.56
C ALA A 53 15.43 5.99 9.66
N ARG A 54 16.57 6.61 9.33
CA ARG A 54 17.88 5.95 9.44
C ARG A 54 18.18 5.54 10.90
N GLY A 55 18.72 4.33 11.09
CA GLY A 55 19.07 3.81 12.41
C GLY A 55 17.85 3.39 13.26
N LYS A 56 16.65 3.38 12.69
CA LYS A 56 15.44 2.84 13.30
C LYS A 56 15.02 1.57 12.57
N SER A 57 14.26 0.72 13.26
CA SER A 57 13.72 -0.50 12.68
C SER A 57 12.65 -0.16 11.65
N ALA A 58 12.61 -0.92 10.57
CA ALA A 58 11.54 -0.92 9.58
C ALA A 58 11.21 -2.37 9.22
N THR A 59 9.94 -2.62 8.97
CA THR A 59 9.39 -3.93 8.61
C THR A 59 8.92 -3.89 7.18
N PHE A 60 9.29 -4.92 6.41
CA PHE A 60 8.87 -5.11 5.04
C PHE A 60 8.11 -6.43 4.96
N THR A 61 6.83 -6.37 4.61
CA THR A 61 5.98 -7.53 4.39
C THR A 61 5.80 -7.73 2.90
N ILE A 62 6.37 -8.82 2.37
CA ILE A 62 6.42 -9.06 0.93
C ILE A 62 5.41 -10.15 0.57
N SER A 63 4.46 -9.82 -0.29
CA SER A 63 3.54 -10.79 -0.88
C SER A 63 4.11 -11.27 -2.20
N ALA A 64 4.45 -12.56 -2.29
CA ALA A 64 5.03 -13.12 -3.51
C ALA A 64 4.50 -14.52 -3.79
N ASN A 65 4.48 -14.89 -5.07
CA ASN A 65 4.16 -16.24 -5.52
C ASN A 65 5.21 -16.72 -6.53
N THR A 66 5.27 -18.03 -6.71
CA THR A 66 6.09 -18.66 -7.74
C THR A 66 5.36 -19.86 -8.30
N ALA A 67 5.43 -20.02 -9.62
CA ALA A 67 4.96 -21.23 -10.28
C ALA A 67 5.99 -22.38 -10.20
N MET A 68 7.25 -22.06 -9.84
CA MET A 68 8.33 -23.04 -9.81
C MET A 68 8.52 -23.57 -8.39
N LYS A 69 8.90 -24.85 -8.30
CA LYS A 69 9.34 -25.42 -7.02
C LYS A 69 10.72 -24.89 -6.71
N TYR A 70 10.83 -24.11 -5.63
CA TYR A 70 12.13 -23.68 -5.14
C TYR A 70 12.95 -24.91 -4.70
N GLN A 71 14.15 -25.05 -5.26
CA GLN A 71 15.13 -26.05 -4.85
C GLN A 71 16.23 -25.32 -4.08
N LYS A 72 16.50 -25.75 -2.85
CA LYS A 72 17.60 -25.19 -2.04
C LYS A 72 18.93 -25.46 -2.77
N GLY A 73 19.67 -24.41 -3.13
CA GLY A 73 21.07 -24.51 -3.58
C GLY A 73 21.37 -23.99 -4.98
N SER A 74 20.38 -23.57 -5.78
CA SER A 74 20.65 -22.86 -7.03
C SER A 74 20.88 -21.38 -6.78
N TRP A 75 22.11 -20.94 -7.03
CA TRP A 75 22.46 -19.55 -7.35
C TRP A 75 22.95 -19.53 -8.80
#